data_AF-A0A4Y7IFN2-F1
#
_entry.id   AF-A0A4Y7IFN2-F1
#
_cell.length_a   1.000
_cell.length_b   1.000
_cell.length_c   1.000
_cell.angle_alpha   90.00
_cell.angle_beta   90.00
_cell.angle_gamma   90.00
#
_symmetry.space_group_name_H-M   'P 1'
#
loop_
_entity.id
_entity.type
_entity.pdbx_description
1 polymer ?
#
loop_
_entity_poly.entity_id
_entity_poly.type
_entity_poly.pdbx_seq_one_letter_code
_entity_poly.pdbx_strand_id
1 'polypeptide(L)'
;TVLVESTTGNTGIGLAFIAVVKGYKLIITMPASMSMERRVLLKAFGAELVLTESAKDMMGALTKGRDTRGKVDIFVAGIGTGGTISGVGRYLKQQNPNVKVIGVEPLESNILSGGIPGPHEIQGIGAGFCTLEFRLEHS
;
A
#
# COMPACT_ATOMS: atom_id res chain seq x y z
N THR A 1 12.14 -6.34 9.41
CA THR A 1 11.57 -5.54 8.31
C THR A 1 10.18 -5.11 8.68
N VAL A 2 9.90 -3.82 8.56
CA VAL A 2 8.56 -3.24 8.71
C VAL A 2 7.98 -2.94 7.34
N LEU A 3 6.91 -3.64 7.02
CA LEU A 3 6.07 -3.40 5.85
C LEU A 3 4.98 -2.41 6.21
N VAL A 4 4.72 -1.52 5.27
CA VAL A 4 3.67 -0.52 5.39
C VAL A 4 2.82 -0.55 4.14
N GLU A 5 1.52 -0.48 4.33
CA GLU A 5 0.56 -0.29 3.25
C GLU A 5 -0.53 0.72 3.63
N SER A 6 -1.01 1.46 2.65
CA SER A 6 -2.22 2.29 2.75
C SER A 6 -3.28 1.73 1.80
N THR A 7 -4.31 1.09 2.34
CA THR A 7 -5.30 0.38 1.53
C THR A 7 -6.69 0.41 2.16
N THR A 8 -7.69 0.49 1.29
CA THR A 8 -9.11 0.28 1.60
C THR A 8 -9.64 -1.03 1.02
N GLY A 9 -8.78 -1.81 0.33
CA GLY A 9 -9.16 -2.97 -0.48
C GLY A 9 -8.46 -4.28 -0.10
N ASN A 10 -8.50 -5.25 -1.02
CA ASN A 10 -8.06 -6.63 -0.78
C ASN A 10 -6.53 -6.79 -0.68
N THR A 11 -5.76 -5.84 -1.21
CA THR A 11 -4.29 -5.84 -1.18
C THR A 11 -3.75 -5.96 0.26
N GLY A 12 -4.41 -5.29 1.21
CA GLY A 12 -4.09 -5.38 2.64
C GLY A 12 -4.22 -6.76 3.24
N ILE A 13 -5.21 -7.53 2.77
CA ILE A 13 -5.46 -8.88 3.29
C ILE A 13 -4.37 -9.82 2.78
N GLY A 14 -4.03 -9.75 1.48
CA GLY A 14 -2.96 -10.55 0.90
C GLY A 14 -1.61 -10.24 1.55
N LEU A 15 -1.30 -8.96 1.77
CA LEU A 15 -0.07 -8.55 2.44
C LEU A 15 -0.05 -8.95 3.92
N ALA A 16 -1.17 -8.93 4.63
CA ALA A 16 -1.25 -9.41 6.00
C ALA A 16 -0.93 -10.90 6.11
N PHE A 17 -1.48 -11.72 5.20
CA PHE A 17 -1.16 -13.14 5.15
C PHE A 17 0.34 -13.38 4.89
N ILE A 18 0.92 -12.72 3.89
CA ILE A 18 2.34 -12.87 3.56
C ILE A 18 3.25 -12.37 4.68
N ALA A 19 2.91 -11.24 5.32
CA ALA A 19 3.68 -10.68 6.41
C ALA A 19 3.77 -11.64 7.60
N VAL A 20 2.66 -12.28 7.98
CA VAL A 20 2.64 -13.31 9.02
C VAL A 20 3.54 -14.49 8.65
N VAL A 21 3.37 -15.04 7.45
CA VAL A 21 4.13 -16.22 7.00
C VAL A 21 5.63 -15.94 6.93
N LYS A 22 6.03 -14.71 6.58
CA LYS A 22 7.44 -14.30 6.47
C LYS A 22 8.01 -13.69 7.75
N GLY A 23 7.22 -13.57 8.82
CA GLY A 23 7.65 -12.94 10.07
C GLY A 23 7.95 -11.43 9.95
N TYR A 24 7.29 -10.76 9.00
CA TYR A 24 7.38 -9.32 8.84
C TYR A 24 6.34 -8.61 9.69
N LYS A 25 6.74 -7.47 10.27
CA LYS A 25 5.78 -6.57 10.90
C LYS A 25 5.02 -5.85 9.79
N LEU A 26 3.69 -5.92 9.79
CA LEU A 26 2.85 -5.19 8.86
C LEU A 26 2.06 -4.11 9.61
N ILE A 27 2.12 -2.89 9.08
CA ILE A 27 1.32 -1.76 9.51
C ILE A 27 0.42 -1.36 8.35
N ILE A 28 -0.89 -1.35 8.57
CA ILE A 28 -1.89 -0.90 7.60
C ILE A 28 -2.49 0.42 8.07
N THR A 29 -2.50 1.39 7.17
CA THR A 29 -3.22 2.66 7.36
C THR A 29 -4.52 2.65 6.59
N MET A 30 -5.61 3.06 7.24
CA MET A 30 -6.93 3.16 6.61
C MET A 30 -7.85 4.15 7.36
N PRO A 31 -8.85 4.74 6.68
CA PRO A 31 -9.85 5.58 7.34
C PRO A 31 -10.67 4.80 8.39
N ALA A 32 -11.01 5.45 9.50
CA ALA A 32 -11.86 4.89 10.55
C ALA A 32 -13.29 4.58 10.07
N SER A 33 -13.72 5.11 8.92
CA SER A 33 -14.99 4.79 8.27
C SER A 33 -15.01 3.43 7.57
N MET A 34 -13.86 2.74 7.43
CA MET A 34 -13.78 1.42 6.81
C MET A 34 -14.47 0.34 7.65
N SER A 35 -14.93 -0.73 6.99
CA SER A 35 -15.77 -1.78 7.61
C SER A 35 -15.09 -2.46 8.80
N MET A 36 -15.88 -2.81 9.81
CA MET A 36 -15.36 -3.42 11.03
C MET A 36 -14.82 -4.83 10.75
N GLU A 37 -15.48 -5.59 9.89
CA GLU A 37 -15.12 -6.95 9.50
C GLU A 37 -13.71 -6.99 8.91
N ARG A 38 -13.37 -6.04 8.03
CA ARG A 38 -12.03 -5.93 7.46
C ARG A 38 -10.99 -5.63 8.53
N ARG A 39 -11.29 -4.72 9.46
CA ARG A 39 -10.37 -4.39 10.56
C ARG A 39 -10.13 -5.59 11.48
N VAL A 40 -11.19 -6.34 11.78
CA VAL A 40 -11.10 -7.56 12.59
C VAL A 40 -10.23 -8.59 11.89
N LEU A 41 -10.46 -8.83 10.60
CA LEU A 41 -9.68 -9.79 9.80
C LEU A 41 -8.19 -9.43 9.78
N LEU A 42 -7.84 -8.18 9.50
CA LEU A 42 -6.45 -7.75 9.43
C LEU A 42 -5.75 -7.84 10.79
N LYS A 43 -6.44 -7.46 11.88
CA LYS A 43 -5.92 -7.66 13.24
C LYS A 43 -5.75 -9.13 13.60
N ALA A 44 -6.64 -10.00 13.13
CA ALA A 44 -6.52 -11.45 13.34
C ALA A 44 -5.29 -12.03 12.62
N PHE A 45 -4.93 -11.47 11.46
CA PHE A 45 -3.64 -11.72 10.80
C PHE A 45 -2.47 -10.94 11.42
N GLY A 46 -2.58 -10.40 12.63
CA GLY A 46 -1.48 -9.74 13.32
C GLY A 46 -1.01 -8.41 12.69
N ALA A 47 -1.78 -7.83 11.77
CA ALA A 47 -1.48 -6.52 11.23
C ALA A 47 -1.78 -5.44 12.28
N GLU A 48 -0.86 -4.50 12.45
CA GLU A 48 -1.11 -3.29 13.24
C GLU A 48 -1.92 -2.31 12.40
N LEU A 49 -3.07 -1.88 12.91
CA LEU A 49 -3.93 -0.92 12.21
C LEU A 49 -3.76 0.47 12.79
N VAL A 50 -3.40 1.41 11.93
CA VAL A 50 -3.41 2.85 12.23
C VAL A 50 -4.61 3.47 11.52
N LEU A 51 -5.60 3.91 12.30
CA LEU A 51 -6.81 4.51 11.77
C LEU A 51 -6.62 6.00 11.55
N THR A 52 -7.11 6.49 10.41
CA THR A 52 -7.08 7.91 10.06
C THR A 52 -8.49 8.50 9.97
N GLU A 53 -8.62 9.82 10.12
CA GLU A 53 -9.91 10.49 9.91
C GLU A 53 -10.30 10.47 8.43
N SER A 54 -9.34 10.71 7.54
CA SER A 54 -9.53 10.67 6.10
C SER A 54 -8.39 9.97 5.37
N ALA A 55 -8.58 9.73 4.06
CA ALA A 55 -7.54 9.22 3.18
C ALA A 55 -6.34 10.18 3.05
N LYS A 56 -6.56 11.49 3.20
CA LYS A 56 -5.50 12.50 3.14
C LYS A 56 -4.54 12.40 4.33
N ASP A 57 -5.05 11.95 5.47
CA ASP A 57 -4.27 11.86 6.71
C ASP A 57 -3.39 10.60 6.79
N MET A 58 -3.50 9.70 5.80
CA MET A 58 -2.65 8.50 5.71
C MET A 58 -1.17 8.85 5.65
N MET A 59 -0.77 9.91 4.92
CA MET A 59 0.64 10.34 4.90
C MET A 59 1.16 10.69 6.30
N GLY A 60 0.36 11.38 7.11
CA GLY A 60 0.74 11.74 8.48
C GLY A 60 0.83 10.51 9.39
N ALA A 61 -0.07 9.55 9.24
CA ALA A 61 -0.06 8.31 10.01
C ALA A 61 1.21 7.47 9.79
N LEU A 62 1.76 7.50 8.58
CA LEU A 62 2.94 6.73 8.20
C LEU A 62 4.25 7.21 8.82
N THR A 63 4.37 8.52 9.04
CA THR A 63 5.60 9.14 9.55
C THR A 63 5.52 9.63 10.98
N LYS A 64 4.34 10.07 11.44
CA LYS A 64 4.16 10.65 12.79
C LYS A 64 3.58 9.67 13.82
N GLY A 65 3.18 8.48 13.41
CA GLY A 65 2.63 7.48 14.32
C GLY A 65 3.67 7.04 15.35
N ARG A 66 3.29 7.03 16.64
CA ARG A 66 4.01 6.33 17.71
C ARG A 66 4.28 4.85 17.36
N ASP A 67 3.55 4.31 16.38
CA ASP A 67 3.47 2.90 16.02
C ASP A 67 4.57 2.45 15.02
N THR A 68 4.95 3.32 14.07
CA THR A 68 6.07 3.02 13.14
C THR A 68 7.43 3.36 13.76
N ARG A 69 7.46 4.25 14.76
CA ARG A 69 8.70 4.80 15.37
C ARG A 69 9.70 5.31 14.33
N GLY A 70 9.22 5.78 13.17
CA GLY A 70 10.05 6.22 12.05
C GLY A 70 10.80 5.10 11.32
N LYS A 71 10.53 3.83 11.60
CA LYS A 71 11.22 2.66 11.02
C LYS A 71 10.39 2.01 9.91
N VAL A 72 10.07 2.75 8.87
CA VAL A 72 9.51 2.16 7.65
C VAL A 72 10.67 1.67 6.79
N ASP A 73 10.74 0.36 6.51
CA ASP A 73 11.77 -0.20 5.64
C ASP A 73 11.25 -0.31 4.20
N ILE A 74 10.00 -0.77 4.05
CA ILE A 74 9.37 -1.04 2.76
C ILE A 74 7.92 -0.55 2.80
N PHE A 75 7.56 0.26 1.82
CA PHE A 75 6.20 0.63 1.51
C PHE A 75 5.72 -0.15 0.29
N VAL A 76 4.60 -0.84 0.43
CA VAL A 76 3.98 -1.62 -0.65
C VAL A 76 2.60 -1.03 -0.92
N ALA A 77 2.27 -0.83 -2.20
CA ALA A 77 0.96 -0.33 -2.58
C ALA A 77 0.49 -0.93 -3.91
N GLY A 78 -0.78 -1.31 -3.94
CA GLY A 78 -1.47 -1.66 -5.16
C GLY A 78 -1.61 -0.45 -6.10
N ILE A 79 -1.35 -0.64 -7.39
CA ILE A 79 -1.39 0.44 -8.38
C ILE A 79 -2.70 0.40 -9.17
N GLY A 80 -3.59 1.34 -8.85
CA GLY A 80 -4.72 1.73 -9.70
C GLY A 80 -4.32 2.91 -10.58
N THR A 81 -4.61 4.13 -10.11
CA THR A 81 -4.21 5.38 -10.80
C THR A 81 -2.76 5.80 -10.54
N GLY A 82 -2.11 5.23 -9.51
CA GLY A 82 -0.73 5.57 -9.11
C GLY A 82 -0.61 6.64 -8.02
N GLY A 83 -1.66 7.43 -7.76
CA GLY A 83 -1.57 8.60 -6.86
C GLY A 83 -1.09 8.28 -5.44
N THR A 84 -1.56 7.18 -4.85
CA THR A 84 -1.15 6.76 -3.50
C THR A 84 0.33 6.38 -3.45
N ILE A 85 0.79 5.54 -4.38
CA ILE A 85 2.18 5.09 -4.39
C ILE A 85 3.16 6.23 -4.70
N SER A 86 2.79 7.13 -5.62
CA SER A 86 3.56 8.34 -5.92
C SER A 86 3.66 9.26 -4.71
N GLY A 87 2.51 9.66 -4.13
CA GLY A 87 2.47 10.63 -3.05
C GLY A 87 3.14 10.13 -1.78
N VAL A 88 2.77 8.93 -1.33
CA VAL A 88 3.34 8.32 -0.13
C VAL A 88 4.81 7.94 -0.37
N GLY A 89 5.14 7.36 -1.52
CA GLY A 89 6.50 6.97 -1.87
C GLY A 89 7.45 8.17 -1.85
N ARG A 90 7.07 9.28 -2.51
CA ARG A 90 7.83 10.54 -2.49
C ARG A 90 8.02 11.03 -1.06
N TYR A 91 6.95 11.09 -0.28
CA TYR A 91 7.00 11.59 1.09
C TYR A 91 7.92 10.73 1.97
N LEU A 92 7.82 9.41 1.92
CA LEU A 92 8.68 8.50 2.68
C LEU A 92 10.15 8.62 2.26
N LYS A 93 10.43 8.74 0.95
CA LYS A 93 11.79 8.95 0.43
C LYS A 93 12.40 10.28 0.87
N GLN A 94 11.59 11.34 1.00
CA GLN A 94 12.05 12.62 1.56
C GLN A 94 12.44 12.50 3.04
N GLN A 95 11.76 11.65 3.82
CA GLN A 95 12.11 11.43 5.22
C GLN A 95 13.29 10.46 5.39
N ASN A 96 13.34 9.41 4.56
CA ASN A 96 14.40 8.43 4.54
C ASN A 96 14.59 7.86 3.12
N PRO A 97 15.67 8.23 2.40
CA PRO A 97 15.88 7.78 1.03
C PRO A 97 16.10 6.27 0.90
N ASN A 98 16.39 5.56 1.99
CA ASN A 98 16.59 4.11 2.00
C ASN A 98 15.28 3.30 2.00
N VAL A 99 14.13 3.94 2.23
CA VAL A 99 12.81 3.26 2.18
C VAL A 99 12.62 2.66 0.79
N LYS A 100 12.28 1.37 0.70
CA LYS A 100 11.90 0.77 -0.59
C LYS A 100 10.43 1.03 -0.86
N VAL A 101 10.10 1.40 -2.10
CA VAL A 101 8.71 1.61 -2.54
C VAL A 101 8.42 0.57 -3.62
N ILE A 102 7.41 -0.28 -3.39
CA ILE A 102 7.09 -1.42 -4.25
C ILE A 102 5.64 -1.32 -4.72
N GLY A 103 5.47 -1.28 -6.03
CA GLY A 103 4.17 -1.35 -6.69
C GLY A 103 3.68 -2.77 -6.86
N VAL A 104 2.38 -2.99 -6.70
CA VAL A 104 1.71 -4.27 -6.98
C VAL A 104 0.68 -4.07 -8.08
N GLU A 105 0.73 -4.91 -9.11
CA GLU A 105 -0.26 -5.01 -10.18
C GLU A 105 -0.70 -6.47 -10.40
N PRO A 106 -1.88 -6.70 -10.99
CA PRO A 106 -2.33 -8.04 -11.35
C PRO A 106 -1.44 -8.65 -12.43
N LEU A 107 -1.17 -9.96 -12.34
CA LEU A 107 -0.38 -10.67 -13.34
C LEU A 107 -1.07 -10.66 -14.71
N GLU A 108 -2.40 -10.75 -14.72
CA GLU A 108 -3.24 -10.78 -15.91
C GLU A 108 -3.35 -9.41 -16.61
N SER A 109 -2.94 -8.32 -15.93
CA SER A 109 -2.98 -6.95 -16.46
C SER A 109 -1.72 -6.16 -16.08
N ASN A 110 -0.55 -6.76 -16.32
CA ASN A 110 0.76 -6.30 -15.85
C ASN A 110 1.43 -5.26 -16.78
N ILE A 111 0.69 -4.21 -17.11
CA ILE A 111 1.13 -3.16 -18.05
C ILE A 111 2.38 -2.40 -17.57
N LEU A 112 2.60 -2.28 -16.26
CA LEU A 112 3.75 -1.56 -15.71
C LEU A 112 5.03 -2.38 -15.83
N SER A 113 4.88 -3.70 -15.84
CA SER A 113 5.95 -4.67 -16.11
C SER A 113 6.18 -4.94 -17.60
N GLY A 114 5.54 -4.16 -18.50
CA GLY A 114 5.68 -4.31 -19.95
C GLY A 114 4.78 -5.37 -20.59
N GLY A 115 3.82 -5.90 -19.85
CA GLY A 115 2.80 -6.80 -20.39
C GLY A 115 1.65 -6.07 -21.08
N ILE A 116 0.54 -6.79 -21.27
CA ILE A 116 -0.68 -6.30 -21.91
C ILE A 116 -1.82 -6.24 -20.90
N PRO A 117 -2.80 -5.33 -21.08
CA PRO A 117 -3.98 -5.29 -20.24
C PRO A 117 -4.83 -6.57 -20.42
N GLY A 118 -5.45 -7.02 -19.34
CA GLY A 118 -6.32 -8.19 -19.34
C GLY A 118 -7.32 -8.18 -18.18
N PRO A 119 -8.37 -9.01 -18.26
CA PRO A 119 -9.38 -9.08 -17.21
C PRO A 119 -8.80 -9.71 -15.93
N HIS A 120 -9.15 -9.16 -14.76
CA HIS A 120 -8.79 -9.71 -13.45
C HIS A 120 -9.82 -9.35 -12.38
N GLU A 121 -9.76 -10.02 -11.23
CA GLU A 121 -10.74 -9.82 -10.13
C GLU A 121 -10.22 -8.96 -8.97
N ILE A 122 -8.96 -8.52 -9.04
CA ILE A 122 -8.35 -7.67 -8.00
C ILE A 122 -8.87 -6.22 -8.09
N GLN A 123 -10.04 -5.97 -7.52
CA GLN A 123 -10.67 -4.65 -7.52
C GLN A 123 -9.76 -3.57 -6.91
N GLY A 124 -9.72 -2.40 -7.56
CA GLY A 124 -9.02 -1.21 -7.09
C GLY A 124 -7.59 -1.04 -7.62
N ILE A 125 -7.02 -2.05 -8.28
CA ILE A 125 -5.70 -2.00 -8.94
C ILE A 125 -5.80 -2.46 -10.40
N GLY A 126 -4.72 -2.37 -11.16
CA GLY A 126 -4.65 -2.97 -12.50
C GLY A 126 -5.59 -2.32 -13.50
N ALA A 127 -5.64 -0.99 -13.54
CA ALA A 127 -6.60 -0.26 -14.38
C ALA A 127 -6.51 -0.54 -15.89
N GLY A 128 -5.56 -1.36 -16.36
CA GLY A 128 -5.33 -1.66 -17.77
C GLY A 128 -4.67 -0.52 -18.54
N PHE A 129 -4.40 0.61 -17.89
CA PHE A 129 -3.62 1.73 -18.42
C PHE A 129 -2.78 2.37 -17.31
N CYS A 130 -1.67 2.98 -17.71
CA CYS A 130 -0.80 3.75 -16.82
C CYS A 130 -1.08 5.23 -17.03
N THR A 131 -1.33 5.97 -15.96
CA THR A 131 -1.51 7.42 -16.05
C THR A 131 -0.19 8.07 -16.49
N LEU A 132 -0.27 9.09 -17.34
CA LEU A 132 0.93 9.76 -17.88
C LEU A 132 1.82 10.31 -16.76
N GLU A 133 1.19 10.87 -15.72
CA GLU A 133 1.85 11.40 -14.53
C GLU A 133 2.64 10.32 -13.78
N PHE A 134 2.01 9.16 -13.51
CA PHE A 134 2.69 8.05 -12.84
C PHE A 134 3.88 7.53 -13.65
N ARG A 135 3.73 7.44 -14.98
CA ARG A 135 4.79 6.97 -15.89
C ARG A 135 6.00 7.90 -15.88
N LEU A 136 5.78 9.22 -15.96
CA LEU A 136 6.86 10.22 -15.99
C LEU A 136 7.65 10.26 -14.68
N GLU A 137 7.00 9.96 -13.55
CA GLU A 137 7.65 9.95 -12.24
C GLU A 137 8.56 8.73 -12.00
N HIS A 138 8.36 7.63 -12.75
CA HIS A 138 9.00 6.33 -12.49
C HIS A 138 9.74 5.74 -13.71
N SER A 139 9.85 6.51 -14.80
CA SER A 139 10.61 6.18 -16.03
C SER A 139 12.09 6.52 -15.93
#